data_AF-W2JQJ7-F1
#
_entry.id   AF-W2JQJ7-F1
#
_cell.length_a   1.000
_cell.length_b   1.000
_cell.length_c   1.000
_cell.angle_alpha   90.00
_cell.angle_beta   90.00
_cell.angle_gamma   90.00
#
_symmetry.space_group_name_H-M   'P 1'
#
loop_
_entity.id
_entity.type
_entity.pdbx_description
1 polymer ?
#
loop_
_entity_poly.entity_id
_entity_poly.type
_entity_poly.pdbx_seq_one_letter_code
_entity_poly.pdbx_strand_id
1 'polypeptide(L)'
;ADRRASGCVGKTQYVAPEVVSEVSYDPVTADVWSLGILLFMLLTGAPLLEFASPTDPEFNTVKTVGCLGVLRSWKMDTQLSAVTLDLLSKMLEFDPVKRLQTMREVLNHPALFAASRQANDAEVER
;
A
#
# COMPACT_ATOMS: atom_id res chain seq x y z
N ALA A 1 19.83 13.91 8.54
CA ALA A 1 20.83 12.84 8.28
C ALA A 1 20.22 11.93 7.23
N ASP A 2 20.75 11.96 6.02
CA ASP A 2 20.26 11.26 4.83
C ASP A 2 20.43 9.75 5.03
N ARG A 3 19.37 9.05 5.47
CA ARG A 3 19.38 7.60 5.72
C ARG A 3 18.84 6.89 4.49
N ARG A 4 19.65 6.81 3.43
CA ARG A 4 19.35 5.98 2.26
C ARG A 4 19.80 4.54 2.52
N ALA A 5 18.96 3.58 2.16
CA ALA A 5 19.30 2.16 2.20
C ALA A 5 19.73 1.67 0.80
N SER A 6 20.46 0.55 0.73
CA SER A 6 20.95 -0.04 -0.51
C SER A 6 20.80 -1.58 -0.48
N GLY A 7 20.53 -2.18 -1.64
CA GLY A 7 20.33 -3.61 -1.83
C GLY A 7 18.86 -4.05 -1.81
N CYS A 8 18.54 -5.12 -2.54
CA CYS A 8 17.21 -5.74 -2.55
C CYS A 8 17.09 -6.71 -1.36
N VAL A 9 16.37 -6.28 -0.33
CA VAL A 9 16.08 -7.09 0.88
C VAL A 9 14.58 -7.05 1.14
N GLY A 10 13.97 -8.21 1.39
CA GLY A 10 12.53 -8.33 1.63
C GLY A 10 11.92 -9.57 0.98
N LYS A 11 10.66 -9.88 1.30
CA LYS A 11 9.87 -10.90 0.59
C LYS A 11 9.32 -10.26 -0.69
N THR A 12 9.51 -10.90 -1.84
CA THR A 12 9.23 -10.38 -3.19
C THR A 12 7.86 -9.74 -3.38
N GLN A 13 6.85 -10.19 -2.64
CA GLN A 13 5.48 -9.67 -2.70
C GLN A 13 5.26 -8.31 -1.98
N TYR A 14 6.17 -7.88 -1.09
CA TYR A 14 6.02 -6.63 -0.30
C TYR A 14 6.99 -5.53 -0.70
N VAL A 15 7.97 -5.84 -1.55
CA VAL A 15 9.07 -4.92 -1.89
C VAL A 15 8.54 -3.79 -2.76
N ALA A 16 8.97 -2.56 -2.48
CA ALA A 16 8.59 -1.40 -3.28
C ALA A 16 9.29 -1.43 -4.66
N PRO A 17 8.64 -0.92 -5.73
CA PRO A 17 9.20 -0.87 -7.08
C PRO A 17 10.64 -0.37 -7.14
N GLU A 18 10.91 0.71 -6.42
CA GLU A 18 12.21 1.38 -6.39
C GLU A 18 13.29 0.56 -5.69
N VAL A 19 12.94 -0.30 -4.75
CA VAL A 19 13.91 -1.17 -4.05
C VAL A 19 14.44 -2.26 -5.00
N VAL A 20 13.66 -2.63 -6.02
CA VAL A 20 14.07 -3.60 -7.05
C VAL A 20 14.86 -2.91 -8.16
N SER A 21 14.55 -1.67 -8.51
CA SER A 21 15.16 -0.96 -9.63
C SER A 21 16.33 -0.05 -9.29
N GLU A 22 16.44 0.45 -8.06
CA GLU A 22 17.40 1.51 -7.69
C GLU A 22 18.53 1.01 -6.78
N VAL A 23 19.69 1.66 -6.91
CA VAL A 23 20.88 1.39 -6.08
C VAL A 23 20.72 1.95 -4.67
N SER A 24 19.92 3.00 -4.51
CA SER A 24 19.61 3.63 -3.22
C SER A 24 18.17 4.09 -3.17
N TYR A 25 17.45 3.82 -2.08
CA TYR A 25 16.06 4.23 -1.89
C TYR A 25 15.84 4.87 -0.51
N ASP A 26 14.72 5.58 -0.36
CA ASP A 26 14.26 6.05 0.95
C ASP A 26 13.54 4.89 1.67
N PRO A 27 14.08 4.39 2.80
CA PRO A 27 13.49 3.27 3.51
C PRO A 27 12.10 3.59 4.08
N VAL A 28 11.81 4.86 4.39
CA VAL A 28 10.52 5.26 4.96
C VAL A 28 9.41 5.11 3.93
N THR A 29 9.61 5.61 2.71
CA THR A 29 8.61 5.47 1.64
C THR A 29 8.47 4.02 1.18
N ALA A 30 9.55 3.25 1.21
CA ALA A 30 9.51 1.81 0.93
C ALA A 30 8.67 1.06 1.97
N ASP A 31 8.84 1.36 3.27
CA ASP A 31 8.01 0.78 4.34
C ASP A 31 6.52 1.15 4.19
N VAL A 32 6.21 2.38 3.75
CA VAL A 32 4.82 2.79 3.46
C VAL A 32 4.20 1.92 2.38
N TRP A 33 4.94 1.59 1.32
CA TRP A 33 4.48 0.67 0.28
C TRP A 33 4.23 -0.73 0.84
N SER A 34 5.19 -1.30 1.55
CA SER A 34 5.06 -2.63 2.14
C SER A 34 3.85 -2.72 3.08
N LEU A 35 3.59 -1.66 3.86
CA LEU A 35 2.40 -1.56 4.69
C LEU A 35 1.12 -1.44 3.85
N GLY A 36 1.15 -0.73 2.73
CA GLY A 36 0.04 -0.64 1.78
C GLY A 36 -0.32 -2.00 1.18
N ILE A 37 0.69 -2.81 0.82
CA ILE A 37 0.49 -4.17 0.32
C ILE A 37 -0.13 -5.06 1.42
N LEU A 38 0.36 -4.94 2.65
CA LEU A 38 -0.21 -5.67 3.78
C LEU A 38 -1.66 -5.27 4.05
N LEU A 39 -1.96 -3.97 4.04
CA LEU A 39 -3.33 -3.47 4.20
C LEU A 39 -4.25 -3.98 3.08
N PHE A 40 -3.78 -3.98 1.84
CA PHE A 40 -4.52 -4.58 0.72
C PHE A 40 -4.87 -6.04 1.01
N MET A 41 -3.88 -6.85 1.42
CA MET A 41 -4.09 -8.26 1.74
C MET A 41 -5.06 -8.47 2.89
N LEU A 42 -5.04 -7.62 3.92
CA LEU A 42 -5.98 -7.70 5.03
C LEU A 42 -7.42 -7.38 4.59
N LEU A 43 -7.59 -6.48 3.62
CA LEU A 43 -8.90 -6.09 3.10
C LEU A 43 -9.47 -7.10 2.10
N THR A 44 -8.61 -7.73 1.29
CA THR A 44 -9.04 -8.60 0.19
C THR A 44 -8.86 -10.10 0.46
N GLY A 45 -8.00 -10.45 1.41
CA GLY A 45 -7.56 -11.82 1.66
C GLY A 45 -6.57 -12.36 0.63
N ALA A 46 -6.11 -11.55 -0.33
CA ALA A 46 -5.25 -11.98 -1.43
C ALA A 46 -4.10 -11.00 -1.71
N PRO A 47 -2.92 -11.47 -2.13
CA PRO A 47 -1.79 -10.61 -2.47
C PRO A 47 -2.12 -9.74 -3.69
N LEU A 48 -1.71 -8.47 -3.65
CA LEU A 48 -1.82 -7.58 -4.81
C LEU A 48 -0.82 -7.96 -5.91
N LEU A 49 0.36 -8.43 -5.52
CA LEU A 49 1.47 -8.80 -6.39
C LEU A 49 2.11 -10.08 -5.86
N GLU A 50 2.38 -11.05 -6.73
CA GLU A 50 3.21 -12.21 -6.37
C GLU A 50 4.70 -11.85 -6.39
N PHE A 51 5.12 -11.05 -7.38
CA PHE A 51 6.46 -10.51 -7.49
C PHE A 51 6.45 -9.02 -7.85
N ALA A 52 7.10 -8.20 -7.02
CA ALA A 52 7.29 -6.77 -7.29
C ALA A 52 8.44 -6.51 -8.29
N SER A 53 8.44 -7.16 -9.45
CA SER A 53 9.49 -7.01 -10.47
C SER A 53 8.97 -6.30 -11.72
N PRO A 54 9.71 -5.33 -12.29
CA PRO A 54 9.38 -4.75 -13.60
C PRO A 54 9.32 -5.77 -14.74
N THR A 55 9.95 -6.93 -14.57
CA THR A 55 9.92 -8.03 -15.55
C THR A 55 8.65 -8.88 -15.46
N ASP A 56 7.84 -8.71 -14.41
CA ASP A 56 6.60 -9.44 -14.21
C ASP A 56 5.44 -8.75 -14.96
N PRO A 57 4.71 -9.46 -15.84
CA PRO A 57 3.51 -8.93 -16.49
C PRO A 57 2.43 -8.46 -15.51
N GLU A 58 2.24 -9.14 -14.37
CA GLU A 58 1.27 -8.75 -13.35
C GLU A 58 1.63 -7.40 -12.74
N PHE A 59 2.91 -7.21 -12.41
CA PHE A 59 3.42 -5.94 -11.90
C PHE A 59 3.15 -4.78 -12.87
N ASN A 60 3.38 -4.97 -14.17
CA ASN A 60 3.10 -3.95 -15.18
C ASN A 60 1.61 -3.67 -15.35
N THR A 61 0.77 -4.69 -15.16
CA THR A 61 -0.69 -4.53 -15.15
C THR A 61 -1.11 -3.66 -13.97
N VAL A 62 -0.67 -4.00 -12.75
CA VAL A 62 -0.97 -3.23 -11.53
C VAL A 62 -0.41 -1.82 -11.63
N LYS A 63 0.77 -1.62 -12.22
CA LYS A 63 1.34 -0.29 -12.47
C LYS A 63 0.47 0.56 -13.39
N THR A 64 -0.23 -0.07 -14.34
CA THR A 64 -1.08 0.62 -15.30
C THR A 64 -2.45 0.94 -14.72
N VAL A 65 -3.07 -0.01 -14.01
CA VAL A 65 -4.45 0.13 -13.51
C VAL A 65 -4.53 0.64 -12.07
N GLY A 66 -3.42 0.60 -11.33
CA GLY A 66 -3.33 0.89 -9.91
C GLY A 66 -4.03 -0.14 -9.02
N CYS A 67 -3.83 -0.05 -7.70
CA CYS A 67 -4.50 -0.94 -6.75
C CYS A 67 -6.03 -0.84 -6.84
N LEU A 68 -6.57 0.35 -7.13
CA LEU A 68 -8.01 0.57 -7.30
C LEU A 68 -8.57 -0.11 -8.55
N GLY A 69 -7.78 -0.17 -9.64
CA GLY A 69 -8.15 -0.92 -10.83
C GLY A 69 -8.30 -2.41 -10.54
N VAL A 70 -7.37 -2.97 -9.77
CA VAL A 70 -7.43 -4.38 -9.33
C VAL A 70 -8.67 -4.63 -8.47
N LEU A 71 -8.96 -3.77 -7.49
CA LEU A 71 -10.15 -3.90 -6.64
C LEU A 71 -11.45 -3.85 -7.45
N ARG A 72 -11.53 -2.99 -8.47
CA ARG A 72 -12.68 -2.93 -9.39
C ARG A 72 -12.81 -4.22 -10.21
N SER A 73 -11.72 -4.76 -10.72
CA SER A 73 -11.71 -6.04 -11.43
C SER A 73 -12.20 -7.19 -10.55
N TRP A 74 -11.91 -7.15 -9.25
CA TRP A 74 -12.39 -8.12 -8.26
C TRP A 74 -13.77 -7.79 -7.69
N LYS A 75 -14.38 -6.67 -8.09
CA LYS A 75 -15.67 -6.15 -7.58
C LYS A 75 -15.68 -5.92 -6.05
N MET A 76 -14.52 -5.64 -5.48
CA MET A 76 -14.35 -5.37 -4.04
C MET A 76 -14.34 -3.87 -3.71
N ASP A 77 -14.24 -3.01 -4.73
CA ASP A 77 -14.24 -1.56 -4.56
C ASP A 77 -15.52 -1.04 -3.88
N THR A 78 -16.66 -1.69 -4.12
CA THR A 78 -17.95 -1.35 -3.49
C THR A 78 -18.06 -1.82 -2.03
N GLN A 79 -17.20 -2.73 -1.59
CA GLN A 79 -17.17 -3.25 -0.22
C GLN A 79 -16.30 -2.40 0.72
N LEU A 80 -15.52 -1.48 0.16
CA LEU A 80 -14.59 -0.63 0.88
C LEU A 80 -15.06 0.81 0.88
N SER A 81 -14.83 1.52 1.98
CA SER A 81 -15.17 2.95 2.05
C SER A 81 -14.29 3.75 1.09
N ALA A 82 -14.83 4.83 0.52
CA ALA A 82 -14.05 5.74 -0.34
C ALA A 82 -12.79 6.27 0.37
N VAL A 83 -12.86 6.46 1.69
CA VAL A 83 -11.74 6.92 2.51
C VAL A 83 -10.65 5.85 2.65
N THR A 84 -11.04 4.57 2.76
CA THR A 84 -10.10 3.44 2.77
C THR A 84 -9.41 3.28 1.42
N LEU A 85 -10.17 3.40 0.32
CA LEU A 85 -9.62 3.36 -1.04
C LEU A 85 -8.63 4.52 -1.28
N ASP A 86 -8.93 5.71 -0.77
CA ASP A 86 -8.04 6.88 -0.84
C ASP A 86 -6.74 6.69 -0.05
N LEU A 87 -6.79 6.09 1.13
CA LEU A 87 -5.56 5.72 1.86
C LEU A 87 -4.70 4.75 1.04
N LEU A 88 -5.36 3.70 0.54
CA LEU A 88 -4.69 2.60 -0.15
C LEU A 88 -4.02 3.06 -1.44
N SER A 89 -4.66 3.95 -2.21
CA SER A 89 -4.07 4.50 -3.44
C SER A 89 -2.86 5.39 -3.16
N LYS A 90 -2.88 6.17 -2.07
CA LYS A 90 -1.74 7.03 -1.67
C LYS A 90 -0.56 6.24 -1.09
N MET A 91 -0.81 5.11 -0.44
CA MET A 91 0.25 4.22 0.05
C MET A 91 0.88 3.39 -1.07
N LEU A 92 0.07 2.98 -2.07
CA LEU A 92 0.49 2.15 -3.21
C LEU A 92 0.72 2.98 -4.48
N GLU A 93 1.20 4.21 -4.30
CA GLU A 93 1.67 5.05 -5.40
C GLU A 93 3.04 4.56 -5.86
N PHE A 94 3.17 4.33 -7.18
CA PHE A 94 4.37 3.79 -7.79
C PHE A 94 5.50 4.81 -7.85
N ASP A 95 5.16 6.10 -7.97
CA ASP A 95 6.12 7.18 -7.87
C ASP A 95 6.41 7.47 -6.37
N PRO A 96 7.60 7.12 -5.84
CA PRO A 96 7.89 7.28 -4.42
C PRO A 96 7.84 8.74 -3.96
N VAL A 97 7.99 9.72 -4.87
CA VAL A 97 7.88 11.15 -4.55
C VAL A 97 6.42 11.58 -4.34
N LYS A 98 5.46 10.88 -4.96
CA LYS A 98 4.03 11.14 -4.82
C LYS A 98 3.36 10.28 -3.75
N ARG A 99 4.01 9.18 -3.33
CA ARG A 99 3.58 8.34 -2.22
C ARG A 99 3.55 9.15 -0.91
N LEU A 100 2.77 8.70 0.09
CA LEU A 100 2.86 9.30 1.43
C LEU A 100 4.31 9.22 1.93
N GLN A 101 4.83 10.38 2.37
CA GLN A 101 6.25 10.56 2.64
C GLN A 101 6.62 10.09 4.04
N THR A 102 5.65 10.00 4.95
CA THR A 102 5.92 9.60 6.35
C THR A 102 4.84 8.69 6.91
N MET A 103 5.22 7.83 7.86
CA MET A 103 4.24 7.04 8.65
C MET A 103 3.25 7.91 9.43
N ARG A 104 3.65 9.14 9.78
CA ARG A 104 2.75 10.09 10.46
C ARG A 104 1.61 10.54 9.54
N GLU A 105 1.86 10.70 8.25
CA GLU A 105 0.81 10.98 7.27
C GLU A 105 -0.16 9.81 7.12
N VAL A 106 0.36 8.58 7.10
CA VAL A 106 -0.47 7.34 7.10
C VAL A 106 -1.37 7.30 8.33
N LEU A 107 -0.79 7.48 9.53
CA LEU A 107 -1.53 7.44 10.80
C LEU A 107 -2.58 8.56 10.91
N ASN A 108 -2.31 9.74 10.37
CA ASN A 108 -3.24 10.87 10.36
C ASN A 108 -4.27 10.79 9.22
N HIS A 109 -4.32 9.70 8.46
CA HIS A 109 -5.30 9.56 7.41
C HIS A 109 -6.71 9.32 7.98
N PRO A 110 -7.77 9.98 7.45
CA PRO A 110 -9.15 9.80 7.92
C PRO A 110 -9.64 8.35 7.99
N ALA A 111 -9.10 7.47 7.14
CA ALA A 111 -9.43 6.04 7.12
C ALA A 111 -9.18 5.36 8.47
N LEU A 112 -8.08 5.71 9.16
CA LEU A 112 -7.72 5.09 10.44
C LEU A 112 -8.49 5.70 11.62
N PHE A 113 -8.86 6.98 11.52
CA PHE A 113 -9.74 7.61 12.50
C PHE A 113 -11.17 7.06 12.44
N ALA A 114 -11.69 6.77 11.25
CA ALA A 114 -13.03 6.19 11.08
C ALA A 114 -13.09 4.75 11.63
N ALA A 115 -12.08 3.93 11.36
CA ALA A 115 -11.99 2.57 11.89
C ALA A 115 -11.94 2.54 13.42
N SER A 116 -11.21 3.48 14.05
CA SER A 116 -11.12 3.57 15.52
C SER A 116 -12.47 3.86 16.20
N ARG A 117 -13.39 4.57 15.53
CA ARG A 117 -14.73 4.84 16.06
C ARG A 117 -15.66 3.63 15.92
N GLN A 118 -15.64 2.96 14.77
CA GLN A 118 -16.43 1.75 14.56
C GLN A 118 -16.05 0.60 15.51
N ALA A 119 -14.76 0.47 15.84
CA ALA A 119 -14.29 -0.51 16.82
C ALA A 119 -14.79 -0.20 18.25
N ASN A 120 -14.73 1.07 18.66
CA ASN A 120 -15.20 1.50 19.97
C ASN A 120 -16.73 1.40 20.10
N ASP A 121 -17.48 1.74 19.05
CA ASP A 121 -18.94 1.64 19.05
C ASP A 121 -19.41 0.17 19.12
N ALA A 122 -18.70 -0.76 18.47
CA ALA A 122 -18.98 -2.20 18.53
C ALA A 122 -18.64 -2.87 19.88
N GLU A 123 -17.77 -2.26 20.70
CA GLU A 123 -17.48 -2.71 22.07
C GLU A 123 -18.45 -2.13 23.10
N VAL A 124 -18.99 -0.93 22.87
CA VAL A 124 -19.99 -0.30 23.77
C VAL A 124 -21.37 -0.96 23.65
N GLU A 125 -21.65 -1.63 22.53
CA GLU A 125 -22.91 -2.31 22.26
C GLU A 125 -22.91 -3.82 22.63
N ARG A 126 -21.86 -4.31 23.30
CA ARG A 126 -21.75 -5.67 23.86
C ARG A 126 -21.80 -5.66 25.39
#